data_AF-A0A9E0L4Y2-F1
#
_entry.id   AF-A0A9E0L4Y2-F1
#
_cell.length_a   1.000
_cell.length_b   1.000
_cell.length_c   1.000
_cell.angle_alpha   90.00
_cell.angle_beta   90.00
_cell.angle_gamma   90.00
#
_symmetry.space_group_name_H-M   'P 1'
#
loop_
_entity.id
_entity.type
_entity.pdbx_description
1 polymer ?
#
loop_
_entity_poly.entity_id
_entity_poly.type
_entity_poly.pdbx_seq_one_letter_code
_entity_poly.pdbx_strand_id
1 'polypeptide(L)'
;MPSWRSPTSPTSCTACHTALRNLKVPVHVVHGDQDDFAPIKLAEKLVAETRTRRPMRFERVAGANHFLNDGPAEDLLATLEGCIPPRRDFRLRWPKWPAAWPKRMTLSRLKPAAPASA
;
A
#
# COMPACT_ATOMS: atom_id res chain seq x y z
N MET A 1 13.65 1.24 -30.20
CA MET A 1 13.65 2.28 -29.14
C MET A 1 12.20 2.62 -28.82
N PRO A 2 11.75 2.62 -27.55
CA PRO A 2 10.38 3.04 -27.25
C PRO A 2 10.25 4.54 -27.50
N SER A 3 9.29 4.94 -28.33
CA SER A 3 8.97 6.33 -28.58
C SER A 3 8.32 6.93 -27.33
N TRP A 4 9.04 7.82 -26.65
CA TRP A 4 8.47 8.66 -25.61
C TRP A 4 7.54 9.67 -26.30
N ARG A 5 6.22 9.44 -26.22
CA ARG A 5 5.22 10.42 -26.68
C ARG A 5 5.29 11.63 -25.76
N SER A 6 5.34 12.83 -26.34
CA SER A 6 5.39 14.08 -25.60
C SER A 6 4.23 14.18 -24.59
N PRO A 7 4.49 14.69 -23.37
CA PRO A 7 3.51 14.80 -22.28
C PRO A 7 2.36 15.80 -22.56
N THR A 8 2.34 16.42 -23.74
CA THR A 8 1.33 17.40 -24.15
C THR A 8 0.15 16.79 -24.90
N SER A 9 0.18 15.49 -25.21
CA SER A 9 -0.99 14.82 -25.79
C SER A 9 -2.06 14.60 -24.71
N PRO A 10 -3.35 14.93 -24.95
CA PRO A 10 -4.43 14.72 -23.98
C PRO A 10 -4.57 13.26 -23.53
N THR A 11 -4.11 12.31 -24.36
CA THR A 11 -4.06 10.89 -24.03
C THR A 11 -3.00 10.55 -22.97
N SER A 12 -1.92 11.34 -22.90
CA SER A 12 -0.84 11.14 -21.91
C SER A 12 -1.30 11.48 -20.49
N CYS A 13 -2.04 12.58 -20.30
CA CYS A 13 -2.60 12.94 -19.00
C CYS A 13 -3.58 11.89 -18.48
N THR A 14 -4.46 11.34 -19.33
CA THR A 14 -5.38 10.27 -18.93
C THR A 14 -4.66 9.00 -18.50
N ALA A 15 -3.60 8.61 -19.21
CA ALA A 15 -2.78 7.46 -18.84
C ALA A 15 -2.06 7.70 -17.49
N CYS A 16 -1.53 8.90 -17.27
CA CYS A 16 -0.90 9.29 -16.00
C CYS A 16 -1.89 9.25 -14.83
N HIS A 17 -3.08 9.83 -14.97
CA HIS A 17 -4.12 9.77 -13.93
C HIS A 17 -4.54 8.32 -13.64
N THR A 18 -4.64 7.48 -14.66
CA THR A 18 -4.98 6.06 -14.50
C THR A 18 -3.87 5.31 -13.76
N ALA A 19 -2.61 5.51 -14.15
CA ALA A 19 -1.47 4.90 -13.48
C ALA A 19 -1.40 5.31 -12.00
N LEU A 20 -1.61 6.61 -11.72
CA LEU A 20 -1.57 7.16 -10.37
C LEU A 20 -2.68 6.57 -9.47
N ARG A 21 -3.90 6.40 -10.00
CA ARG A 21 -5.03 5.74 -9.29
C ARG A 21 -4.74 4.27 -8.94
N ASN A 22 -3.93 3.60 -9.75
CA ASN A 22 -3.59 2.18 -9.60
C ASN A 22 -2.38 1.91 -8.71
N LEU A 23 -1.72 2.94 -8.17
CA LEU A 23 -0.60 2.77 -7.25
C LEU A 23 -1.04 2.03 -5.97
N LYS A 24 -0.26 1.00 -5.61
CA LYS A 24 -0.47 0.19 -4.40
C LYS A 24 0.45 0.60 -3.24
N VAL A 25 1.37 1.52 -3.50
CA VAL A 25 2.32 2.07 -2.53
C VAL A 25 1.76 3.34 -1.89
N PRO A 26 2.15 3.69 -0.66
CA PRO A 26 1.88 5.02 -0.11
C PRO A 26 2.51 6.10 -1.00
N VAL A 27 1.81 7.21 -1.19
CA VAL A 27 2.31 8.38 -1.91
C VAL A 27 2.22 9.58 -0.99
N HIS A 28 3.36 10.25 -0.81
CA HIS A 28 3.47 11.48 -0.05
C HIS A 28 3.94 12.55 -1.04
N VAL A 29 3.20 13.65 -1.12
CA VAL A 29 3.47 14.78 -2.00
C VAL A 29 3.98 15.90 -1.12
N VAL A 30 5.24 16.30 -1.31
CA VAL A 30 5.88 17.39 -0.58
C VAL A 30 6.08 18.55 -1.54
N HIS A 31 5.72 19.76 -1.12
CA HIS A 31 5.76 20.92 -2.01
C HIS A 31 6.17 22.20 -1.26
N GLY A 32 7.06 22.98 -1.87
CA GLY A 32 7.40 24.32 -1.39
C GLY A 32 6.27 25.31 -1.63
N ASP A 33 5.99 26.19 -0.66
CA ASP A 33 4.92 27.18 -0.79
C ASP A 33 5.28 28.42 -1.62
N GLN A 34 6.57 28.58 -1.96
CA GLN A 34 7.10 29.65 -2.81
C GLN A 34 7.53 29.16 -4.20
N ASP A 35 7.12 27.96 -4.62
CA ASP A 35 7.39 27.44 -5.96
C ASP A 35 6.61 28.25 -7.02
N ASP A 36 7.35 28.88 -7.92
CA ASP A 36 6.89 29.70 -9.04
C ASP A 36 6.91 28.96 -10.39
N PHE A 37 7.49 27.75 -10.46
CA PHE A 37 7.53 26.90 -11.65
C PHE A 37 6.37 25.90 -11.69
N ALA A 38 6.05 25.29 -10.56
CA ALA A 38 4.94 24.36 -10.39
C ALA A 38 4.01 24.89 -9.29
N PRO A 39 2.90 25.56 -9.62
CA PRO A 39 2.05 26.17 -8.60
C PRO A 39 1.52 25.14 -7.60
N ILE A 40 1.73 25.38 -6.30
CA ILE A 40 1.34 24.47 -5.20
C ILE A 40 -0.13 24.02 -5.25
N LYS A 41 -1.02 24.90 -5.72
CA LYS A 41 -2.46 24.59 -5.90
C LYS A 41 -2.71 23.38 -6.80
N LEU A 42 -1.84 23.14 -7.79
CA LEU A 42 -1.94 21.97 -8.66
C LEU A 42 -1.62 20.68 -7.90
N ALA A 43 -0.62 20.71 -7.02
CA ALA A 43 -0.29 19.57 -6.16
C ALA A 43 -1.39 19.28 -5.14
N GLU A 44 -1.96 20.33 -4.52
CA GLU A 44 -3.10 20.20 -3.62
C GLU A 44 -4.32 19.58 -4.33
N LYS A 45 -4.63 20.08 -5.54
CA LYS A 45 -5.71 19.54 -6.37
C LYS A 45 -5.46 18.08 -6.75
N LEU A 46 -4.23 17.72 -7.13
CA LEU A 46 -3.85 16.35 -7.46
C LEU A 46 -4.14 15.40 -6.30
N VAL A 47 -3.74 15.76 -5.09
CA VAL A 47 -3.96 14.96 -3.87
C VAL A 47 -5.46 14.87 -3.55
N ALA A 48 -6.20 15.98 -3.63
CA ALA A 48 -7.62 16.01 -3.32
C ALA A 48 -8.47 15.19 -4.30
N GLU A 49 -8.12 15.20 -5.59
CA GLU A 49 -8.93 14.58 -6.65
C GLU A 49 -8.53 13.14 -6.95
N THR A 50 -7.31 12.72 -6.60
CA THR A 50 -6.84 11.36 -6.90
C THR A 50 -7.31 10.36 -5.85
N ARG A 51 -8.34 9.59 -6.22
CA ARG A 51 -8.79 8.43 -5.43
C ARG A 51 -7.87 7.23 -5.64
N THR A 52 -7.13 6.86 -4.61
CA THR A 52 -6.25 5.68 -4.54
C THR A 52 -6.71 4.72 -3.45
N ARG A 53 -6.23 3.47 -3.49
CA ARG A 53 -6.50 2.49 -2.41
C ARG A 53 -5.97 2.95 -1.05
N ARG A 54 -4.84 3.66 -1.03
CA ARG A 54 -4.24 4.30 0.15
C ARG A 54 -4.24 5.80 -0.09
N PRO A 55 -4.98 6.59 0.68
CA PRO A 55 -5.04 8.04 0.49
C PRO A 55 -3.65 8.66 0.43
N MET A 56 -3.47 9.58 -0.51
CA MET A 56 -2.25 10.37 -0.59
C MET A 56 -2.15 11.32 0.60
N ARG A 57 -0.92 11.63 0.98
CA ARG A 57 -0.62 12.68 1.97
C ARG A 57 0.02 13.87 1.26
N PHE A 58 -0.28 15.06 1.74
CA PHE A 58 0.29 16.31 1.24
C PHE A 58 0.98 17.04 2.39
N GLU A 59 2.21 17.48 2.16
CA GLU A 59 2.97 18.31 3.08
C GLU A 59 3.43 19.58 2.38
N ARG A 60 3.28 20.71 3.05
CA ARG A 60 3.75 22.00 2.59
C ARG A 60 5.01 22.38 3.36
N VAL A 61 6.08 22.72 2.66
CA VAL A 61 7.32 23.21 3.26
C VAL A 61 7.34 24.73 3.16
N ALA A 62 7.31 25.39 4.31
CA ALA A 62 7.27 26.85 4.40
C ALA A 62 8.60 27.47 3.94
N GLY A 63 8.53 28.49 3.08
CA GLY A 63 9.70 29.19 2.56
C GLY A 63 10.50 28.43 1.50
N ALA A 64 10.13 27.19 1.17
CA ALA A 64 10.77 26.43 0.11
C ALA A 64 10.20 26.80 -1.26
N ASN A 65 11.07 26.90 -2.26
CA ASN A 65 10.72 27.15 -3.65
C ASN A 65 10.71 25.84 -4.46
N HIS A 66 10.80 25.95 -5.80
CA HIS A 66 10.88 24.78 -6.69
C HIS A 66 12.06 23.85 -6.39
N PHE A 67 13.16 24.42 -5.91
CA PHE A 67 14.32 23.72 -5.42
C PHE A 67 14.17 23.56 -3.91
N LEU A 68 13.41 22.54 -3.50
CA LEU A 68 13.17 22.21 -2.08
C LEU A 68 14.44 22.17 -1.21
N ASN A 69 15.62 21.90 -1.81
CA ASN A 69 16.92 21.89 -1.14
C ASN A 69 17.49 23.28 -0.82
N ASP A 70 16.98 24.34 -1.46
CA ASP A 70 17.40 25.72 -1.21
C ASP A 70 16.60 26.36 -0.05
N GLY A 71 15.58 25.67 0.46
CA GLY A 71 14.82 26.02 1.66
C GLY A 71 15.42 25.43 2.95
N PRO A 72 14.71 25.51 4.09
CA PRO A 72 15.14 24.91 5.35
C PRO A 72 15.26 23.38 5.20
N ALA A 73 16.49 22.86 5.21
CA ALA A 73 16.75 21.44 4.98
C ALA A 73 16.12 20.55 6.08
N GLU A 74 16.05 21.06 7.30
CA GLU A 74 15.54 20.36 8.47
C GLU A 74 14.05 20.01 8.32
N ASP A 75 13.23 20.94 7.83
CA ASP A 75 11.79 20.72 7.63
C ASP A 75 11.52 19.69 6.53
N LEU A 76 12.31 19.73 5.46
CA LEU A 76 12.26 18.73 4.40
C LEU A 76 12.67 17.35 4.92
N LEU A 77 13.77 17.26 5.67
CA LEU A 77 14.25 16.00 6.23
C LEU A 77 13.25 15.41 7.23
N ALA A 78 12.70 16.22 8.13
CA ALA A 78 11.66 15.79 9.07
C ALA A 78 10.41 15.27 8.33
N THR A 79 10.00 15.95 7.27
CA THR A 79 8.91 15.51 6.40
C THR A 79 9.20 14.16 5.78
N LEU A 80 10.38 14.00 5.16
CA LEU A 80 10.79 12.76 4.49
C LEU A 80 10.89 11.60 5.49
N GLU A 81 11.41 11.84 6.69
CA GLU A 81 11.51 10.83 7.74
C GLU A 81 10.12 10.37 8.21
N GLY A 82 9.17 11.30 8.35
CA GLY A 82 7.75 11.00 8.61
C GLY A 82 7.04 10.21 7.50
N CYS A 83 7.61 10.18 6.29
CA CYS A 83 7.09 9.39 5.17
C CYS A 83 7.51 7.91 5.24
N ILE A 84 8.52 7.57 6.05
CA ILE A 84 9.03 6.20 6.14
C ILE A 84 8.03 5.37 6.97
N PRO A 85 7.42 4.32 6.38
CA PRO A 85 6.49 3.49 7.13
C PRO A 85 7.23 2.77 8.27
N PRO A 86 6.59 2.62 9.46
CA PRO A 86 7.21 1.91 10.56
C PRO A 86 7.53 0.46 10.17
N ARG A 87 8.67 -0.05 10.62
CA ARG A 87 9.06 -1.44 10.39
C ARG A 87 7.98 -2.36 10.98
N ARG A 88 7.38 -3.19 10.14
CA ARG A 88 6.38 -4.15 10.59
C ARG A 88 7.07 -5.46 10.94
N ASP A 89 7.15 -5.77 12.22
CA ASP A 89 7.66 -7.07 12.66
C ASP A 89 6.79 -8.18 12.06
N PHE A 90 7.41 -9.05 11.27
CA PHE A 90 6.74 -10.21 10.71
C PHE A 90 6.53 -11.25 11.81
N ARG A 91 5.39 -11.20 12.51
CA ARG A 91 5.00 -12.26 13.45
C ARG A 91 4.22 -13.34 12.68
N LEU A 92 4.84 -14.49 12.48
CA LEU A 92 4.12 -15.71 12.10
C LEU A 92 3.15 -16.06 13.22
N ARG A 93 1.84 -15.90 12.97
CA ARG A 93 0.81 -16.48 13.85
C ARG A 93 0.85 -17.99 13.66
N TRP A 94 1.60 -18.68 14.50
CA TRP A 94 1.57 -20.13 14.56
C TRP A 94 0.12 -20.59 14.77
N PRO A 95 -0.38 -21.55 13.97
CA PRO A 95 -1.70 -22.10 14.18
C PRO A 95 -1.74 -22.77 15.57
N LYS A 96 -2.76 -22.42 16.37
CA LYS A 96 -3.05 -23.17 17.59
C LYS A 96 -3.59 -24.54 17.16
N TRP A 97 -2.81 -25.60 17.38
CA TRP A 97 -3.27 -26.97 17.11
C TRP A 97 -4.46 -27.28 18.03
N PRO A 98 -5.59 -27.79 17.50
CA PRO A 98 -6.71 -28.20 18.33
C PRO A 98 -6.27 -29.37 19.22
N ALA A 99 -6.52 -29.25 20.52
CA ALA A 99 -6.14 -30.24 21.53
C ALA A 99 -6.94 -31.56 21.48
N ALA A 100 -7.86 -31.72 20.52
CA ALA A 100 -8.76 -32.87 20.46
C ALA A 100 -8.38 -33.81 19.32
N TRP A 101 -7.60 -34.85 19.66
CA TRP A 101 -7.49 -36.04 18.82
C TRP A 101 -8.81 -36.84 18.88
N PRO A 102 -9.30 -37.41 17.76
CA PRO A 102 -10.50 -38.21 17.80
C PRO A 102 -10.26 -39.48 18.62
N LYS A 103 -11.11 -39.72 19.62
CA LYS A 103 -11.13 -40.99 20.35
C LYS A 103 -11.34 -42.13 19.34
N ARG A 104 -10.44 -43.12 19.37
CA ARG A 104 -10.50 -44.37 18.59
C ARG A 104 -11.94 -44.85 18.46
N MET A 105 -12.48 -44.88 17.25
CA MET A 105 -13.68 -45.64 16.94
C MET A 105 -13.36 -47.12 17.14
N THR A 106 -13.87 -47.70 18.22
CA THR A 106 -13.87 -49.15 18.41
C THR A 106 -14.81 -49.75 17.37
N LEU A 107 -14.24 -50.42 16.37
CA LEU A 107 -14.98 -51.31 15.48
C LEU A 107 -15.54 -52.46 16.33
N SER A 108 -16.84 -52.40 16.64
CA SER A 108 -17.56 -53.49 17.27
C SER A 108 -17.50 -54.72 16.38
N ARG A 109 -16.78 -55.73 16.84
CA ARG A 109 -16.64 -57.03 16.20
C ARG A 109 -18.02 -57.71 16.16
N LEU A 110 -18.59 -57.89 14.97
CA LEU A 110 -19.79 -58.71 14.79
C LEU A 110 -19.50 -60.15 15.25
N LYS A 111 -20.35 -60.66 16.14
CA LYS A 111 -20.31 -62.02 16.66
C LYS A 111 -20.81 -62.98 15.57
N PRO A 112 -20.05 -64.00 15.15
CA PRO A 112 -20.55 -64.96 14.17
C PRO A 112 -21.60 -65.88 14.81
N ALA A 113 -22.68 -66.15 14.08
CA ALA A 113 -23.70 -67.12 14.45
C ALA A 113 -23.13 -68.55 14.35
N ALA A 114 -23.45 -69.38 15.36
CA ALA A 114 -23.01 -70.78 15.41
C ALA A 114 -23.68 -71.61 14.31
N PRO A 115 -23.00 -72.64 13.76
CA PRO A 115 -23.61 -73.54 12.80
C PRO A 115 -24.62 -74.46 13.49
N ALA A 116 -25.78 -74.65 12.86
CA ALA A 116 -26.73 -75.69 13.24
C ALA A 116 -26.17 -77.06 12.81
N SER A 117 -26.06 -77.99 13.76
CA SER A 117 -25.76 -79.40 13.49
C SER A 117 -27.01 -80.13 12.98
N ALA A 118 -26.73 -81.17 12.17
CA ALA A 118 -27.66 -82.02 11.42
C ALA A 118 -28.62 -82.85 12.29
#